data_AF-A0A377NH82-F1
#
_entry.id   AF-A0A377NH82-F1
#
_cell.length_a   1.000
_cell.length_b   1.000
_cell.length_c   1.000
_cell.angle_alpha   90.00
_cell.angle_beta   90.00
_cell.angle_gamma   90.00
#
_symmetry.space_group_name_H-M   'P 1'
#
loop_
_entity.id
_entity.type
_entity.pdbx_description
1 polymer ?
#
loop_
_entity_poly.entity_id
_entity_poly.type
_entity_poly.pdbx_seq_one_letter_code
_entity_poly.pdbx_strand_id
1 'polypeptide(L)' 'MQNFPRQIQDISAWLSQIGADPTGGMTRLLYTPEWCAAQRALQENLKVPG' A
#
# COMPACT_ATOMS: atom_id res chain seq x y z
N MET A 1 -18.08 0.79 -17.40
CA MET A 1 -18.37 0.65 -15.96
C MET A 1 -17.06 0.43 -15.22
N GLN A 2 -16.81 1.15 -14.13
CA GLN A 2 -15.63 0.89 -13.30
C GLN A 2 -15.77 -0.47 -12.60
N ASN A 3 -14.68 -1.25 -12.56
CA ASN A 3 -14.63 -2.53 -11.86
C ASN A 3 -13.91 -2.34 -10.51
N PHE A 4 -14.66 -1.84 -9.52
CA PHE A 4 -14.15 -1.56 -8.19
C PHE A 4 -13.49 -2.76 -7.49
N PRO A 5 -14.05 -4.00 -7.54
CA PRO A 5 -13.39 -5.16 -6.96
C PRO A 5 -11.97 -5.38 -7.47
N ARG A 6 -11.78 -5.26 -8.80
CA ARG A 6 -10.45 -5.40 -9.40
C ARG A 6 -9.50 -4.28 -8.97
N GLN A 7 -9.98 -3.04 -8.95
CA GLN A 7 -9.16 -1.89 -8.51
C GLN A 7 -8.72 -2.04 -7.06
N ILE A 8 -9.60 -2.51 -6.16
CA ILE A 8 -9.25 -2.78 -4.77
C ILE A 8 -8.21 -3.88 -4.66
N GLN A 9 -8.34 -4.97 -5.45
CA GLN A 9 -7.34 -6.03 -5.49
C GLN A 9 -5.98 -5.52 -5.96
N ASP A 10 -5.94 -4.75 -7.04
CA ASP A 10 -4.70 -4.22 -7.60
C ASP A 10 -4.00 -3.27 -6.62
N ILE A 11 -4.75 -2.36 -5.98
CA ILE A 11 -4.22 -1.41 -4.98
C ILE A 11 -3.75 -2.15 -3.72
N SER A 12 -4.53 -3.13 -3.25
CA SER A 12 -4.19 -3.93 -2.07
C SER A 12 -2.92 -4.75 -2.32
N ALA A 13 -2.81 -5.42 -3.46
CA ALA A 13 -1.64 -6.20 -3.83
C ALA A 13 -0.38 -5.34 -3.91
N TRP A 14 -0.47 -4.18 -4.55
CA TRP A 14 0.62 -3.20 -4.64
C TRP A 14 1.08 -2.71 -3.27
N LEU A 15 0.15 -2.21 -2.43
CA LEU A 15 0.49 -1.63 -1.14
C LEU A 15 1.05 -2.67 -0.16
N SER A 16 0.60 -3.93 -0.28
CA SER A 16 1.04 -5.03 0.61
C SER A 16 2.49 -5.45 0.37
N GLN A 17 3.08 -5.11 -0.78
CA GLN A 17 4.52 -5.36 -1.02
C GLN A 17 5.42 -4.52 -0.12
N ILE A 18 4.93 -3.37 0.35
CA ILE A 18 5.68 -2.51 1.27
C ILE A 18 5.58 -3.09 2.68
N GLY A 19 6.68 -3.62 3.19
CA GLY A 19 6.73 -4.36 4.46
C GLY A 19 6.34 -5.83 4.33
N ALA A 20 6.38 -6.41 3.12
CA ALA A 20 6.18 -7.84 2.94
C ALA A 20 7.19 -8.63 3.78
N ASP A 21 6.68 -9.60 4.54
CA ASP A 21 7.49 -10.44 5.41
C ASP A 21 7.95 -11.70 4.64
N PRO A 22 9.24 -12.09 4.70
CA PRO A 22 9.73 -13.31 4.04
C PRO A 22 9.02 -14.59 4.47
N THR A 23 8.40 -14.60 5.65
CA THR A 23 7.62 -15.74 6.18
C THR A 23 6.16 -15.72 5.74
N GLY A 24 5.77 -14.70 4.96
CA GLY A 24 4.40 -14.49 4.49
C GLY A 24 3.67 -13.41 5.28
N GLY A 25 2.71 -12.75 4.63
CA GLY A 25 2.01 -11.61 5.21
C GLY A 25 2.83 -10.33 5.13
N MET A 26 2.63 -9.42 6.08
CA MET A 26 3.25 -8.10 6.09
C MET A 26 3.40 -7.61 7.53
N THR A 27 4.57 -7.04 7.81
CA THR A 27 4.89 -6.43 9.10
C THR A 27 5.22 -4.97 8.89
N ARG A 28 4.36 -4.07 9.39
CA ARG A 28 4.59 -2.62 9.41
C ARG A 28 4.36 -2.08 10.81
N LEU A 29 5.41 -2.04 11.61
CA LEU A 29 5.35 -1.46 12.95
C LEU A 29 5.39 0.06 12.88
N LEU A 30 4.75 0.73 13.84
CA LEU A 30 4.65 2.19 13.86
C LEU A 30 6.03 2.87 13.74
N TYR A 31 6.16 3.81 12.79
CA TYR A 31 7.37 4.59 12.49
C TYR A 31 8.61 3.82 12.01
N THR A 32 8.49 2.51 11.77
CA THR A 32 9.54 1.78 11.05
C THR A 32 9.69 2.29 9.61
N PRO A 33 10.84 2.03 8.95
CA PRO A 33 11.05 2.42 7.56
C PRO A 33 9.93 1.94 6.63
N GLU A 34 9.44 0.72 6.82
CA GLU A 34 8.37 0.09 6.02
C GLU A 34 7.04 0.82 6.22
N TRP A 35 6.73 1.21 7.46
CA TRP A 35 5.54 2.01 7.77
C TRP A 35 5.61 3.39 7.11
N CYS A 36 6.74 4.09 7.25
CA CYS A 36 6.93 5.40 6.64
C CYS A 36 6.86 5.33 5.10
N ALA A 37 7.44 4.30 4.50
CA ALA A 37 7.41 4.07 3.06
C ALA A 37 5.98 3.87 2.55
N ALA A 38 5.15 3.10 3.26
CA ALA A 38 3.76 2.89 2.87
C ALA A 38 2.93 4.19 2.91
N GLN A 39 3.16 5.05 3.92
CA GLN A 39 2.47 6.35 4.02
C GLN A 39 2.86 7.29 2.87
N ARG A 40 4.16 7.37 2.53
CA ARG A 40 4.64 8.18 1.41
C ARG A 40 4.13 7.67 0.07
N ALA A 41 4.15 6.35 -0.15
CA ALA A 41 3.64 5.74 -1.37
C ALA A 41 2.14 6.05 -1.56
N LEU A 42 1.35 5.98 -0.48
CA LEU A 42 -0.05 6.40 -0.51
C LEU A 42 -0.19 7.89 -0.84
N GLN A 43 0.58 8.76 -0.17
CA GLN A 43 0.55 10.19 -0.43
C GLN A 43 0.86 10.54 -1.90
N GLU A 44 1.82 9.85 -2.51
CA GLU A 44 2.21 10.06 -3.91
C GLU A 44 1.16 9.57 -4.90
N ASN A 45 0.54 8.41 -4.63
CA ASN A 45 -0.42 7.77 -5.55
C ASN A 45 -1.86 8.25 -5.36
N LEU A 46 -2.23 8.71 -4.17
CA LEU A 46 -3.54 9.28 -3.85
C LEU A 46 -3.53 10.80 -3.90
N LYS A 47 -2.57 11.44 -4.60
CA LYS A 47 -2.64 12.89 -4.85
C LYS A 47 -3.98 13.22 -5.49
N VAL A 48 -4.90 13.72 -4.68
CA VAL A 48 -6.13 14.34 -5.12
C VAL A 48 -5.70 15.60 -5.88
N PRO A 49 -5.95 15.72 -7.19
CA PRO A 49 -5.84 17.02 -7.83
C PRO A 49 -6.81 17.95 -7.09
N GLY A 50 -6.24 19.01 -6.48
CA GLY A 50 -7.01 20.04 -5.77
C GLY A 50 -7.93 20.83 -6.70
#